data_AF-A0A9E2BEE0-F1
#
_entry.id   AF-A0A9E2BEE0-F1
#
_cell.length_a   1.000
_cell.length_b   1.000
_cell.length_c   1.000
_cell.angle_alpha   90.00
_cell.angle_beta   90.00
_cell.angle_gamma   90.00
#
_symmetry.space_group_name_H-M   'P 1'
#
loop_
_entity.id
_entity.type
_entity.pdbx_description
1 polymer ?
#
loop_
_entity_poly.entity_id
_entity_poly.type
_entity_poly.pdbx_seq_one_letter_code
_entity_poly.pdbx_strand_id
1 'polypeptide(L)'
;FLICSLSLILIALVDVPYQIWQHNKQLRMTLQEVKDELKETDGRPEVKARIRQMQQEAAGKRMLEDVPLADVVITNPTHFAVALRYADGEMTAPIVLAKGVDQVAARIRSIAADNTVPLFEAPYLARALYWTTEIGAEIPAQLYLAVAQVLTYIFGLRAAQEHGAPWPERPAVNVDEKLAQRPSVGRIDPDDGRS
;
A
#
# COMPACT_ATOMS: atom_id res chain seq x y z
N PHE A 1 12.30 -33.34 76.50
CA PHE A 1 11.17 -32.91 75.65
C PHE A 1 11.15 -31.39 75.44
N LEU A 2 11.06 -30.56 76.50
CA LEU A 2 11.02 -29.08 76.39
C LEU A 2 12.23 -28.43 75.70
N ILE A 3 13.44 -28.98 75.87
CA ILE A 3 14.66 -28.42 75.25
C ILE A 3 14.69 -28.69 73.73
N CYS A 4 14.17 -29.84 73.31
CA CYS A 4 14.05 -30.22 71.89
C CYS A 4 12.97 -29.38 71.18
N SER A 5 11.88 -29.01 71.86
CA SER A 5 10.86 -28.13 71.28
C SER A 5 11.35 -26.69 71.15
N LEU A 6 12.14 -26.19 72.11
CA LEU A 6 12.65 -24.81 72.08
C LEU A 6 13.70 -24.59 70.96
N SER A 7 14.54 -25.59 70.70
CA SER A 7 15.52 -25.56 69.61
C SER A 7 14.86 -25.56 68.23
N LEU A 8 13.79 -26.32 68.03
CA LEU A 8 13.02 -26.31 66.78
C LEU A 8 12.32 -24.96 66.53
N ILE A 9 11.80 -24.33 67.58
CA ILE A 9 11.18 -23.00 67.48
C ILE A 9 12.20 -21.94 67.05
N LEU A 10 13.42 -21.99 67.58
CA LEU A 10 14.51 -21.07 67.20
C LEU A 10 14.92 -21.22 65.73
N ILE A 11 15.01 -22.46 65.24
CA ILE A 11 15.35 -22.73 63.83
C ILE A 11 14.23 -22.22 62.91
N ALA A 12 12.97 -22.51 63.25
CA ALA A 12 11.82 -22.03 62.48
C ALA A 12 11.72 -20.50 62.42
N LEU A 13 12.15 -19.80 63.47
CA LEU A 13 12.14 -18.33 63.54
C LEU A 13 13.09 -17.69 62.52
N VAL A 14 14.12 -18.43 62.09
CA VAL A 14 15.08 -17.99 61.06
C VAL A 14 14.68 -18.51 59.67
N ASP A 15 14.25 -19.76 59.58
CA ASP A 15 13.93 -20.40 58.28
C ASP A 15 12.71 -19.77 57.60
N VAL A 16 11.63 -19.48 58.34
CA VAL A 16 10.40 -18.93 57.78
C VAL A 16 10.61 -17.57 57.09
N PRO A 17 11.24 -16.56 57.71
CA PRO A 17 11.48 -15.29 57.04
C PRO A 17 12.43 -15.42 55.84
N TYR A 18 13.43 -16.32 55.92
CA TYR A 18 14.32 -16.60 54.79
C TYR A 18 13.56 -17.19 53.59
N GLN A 19 12.66 -18.14 53.86
CA GLN A 19 11.88 -18.82 52.83
C GLN A 19 10.90 -17.86 52.12
N ILE A 20 10.25 -16.96 52.87
CA ILE A 20 9.37 -15.91 52.31
C ILE A 20 10.17 -14.93 51.43
N TRP A 21 11.36 -14.52 51.88
CA TRP A 21 12.22 -13.62 51.11
C TRP A 21 12.68 -14.27 49.80
N GLN A 22 13.13 -15.52 49.86
CA GLN A 22 13.58 -16.28 48.71
C GLN A 22 12.44 -16.51 47.69
N HIS A 23 11.25 -16.86 48.16
CA HIS A 23 10.08 -17.06 47.30
C HIS A 23 9.65 -15.78 46.58
N ASN A 24 9.61 -14.65 47.30
CA ASN A 24 9.34 -13.34 46.69
C ASN A 24 10.42 -12.92 45.68
N LYS A 25 11.69 -13.26 45.94
CA LYS A 25 12.78 -13.00 44.99
C LYS A 25 12.64 -13.84 43.72
N GLN A 26 12.22 -15.10 43.82
CA GLN A 26 11.97 -15.97 42.67
C GLN A 26 10.80 -15.47 41.81
N LEU A 27 9.68 -15.09 42.44
CA LEU A 27 8.52 -14.52 41.72
C LEU A 27 8.86 -13.23 40.97
N ARG A 28 9.76 -12.40 41.54
CA ARG A 28 10.27 -11.20 40.86
C ARG A 28 11.11 -11.53 39.64
N MET A 29 11.91 -12.59 39.68
CA MET A 29 12.71 -13.03 38.51
C MET A 29 11.80 -13.56 37.38
N THR A 30 10.80 -14.38 37.69
CA THR A 30 9.88 -14.92 36.66
C THR A 30 9.06 -13.84 35.98
N LEU A 31 8.62 -12.82 36.72
CA LEU A 31 7.92 -11.66 36.13
C LEU A 31 8.85 -10.82 35.25
N GLN A 32 10.13 -10.72 35.61
CA GLN A 32 11.14 -10.04 34.81
C GLN A 32 11.42 -10.82 33.51
N GLU A 33 11.55 -12.14 33.57
CA GLU A 33 11.73 -13.02 32.40
C GLU A 33 10.56 -12.90 31.41
N VAL A 34 9.31 -12.97 31.89
CA VAL A 34 8.12 -12.80 31.03
C VAL A 34 8.07 -11.42 30.39
N LYS A 35 8.45 -10.39 31.16
CA LYS A 35 8.47 -9.00 30.67
C LYS A 35 9.57 -8.79 29.63
N ASP A 36 10.71 -9.46 29.80
CA ASP A 36 11.85 -9.42 28.88
C ASP A 36 11.54 -10.22 27.60
N GLU A 37 10.88 -11.39 27.69
CA GLU A 37 10.39 -12.16 26.53
C GLU A 37 9.37 -11.37 25.69
N LEU A 38 8.42 -10.68 26.34
CA LEU A 38 7.45 -9.81 25.64
C LEU A 38 8.17 -8.65 24.94
N LYS A 39 9.17 -8.05 25.59
CA LYS A 39 9.99 -6.99 25.00
C LYS A 39 10.82 -7.47 23.82
N GLU A 40 11.33 -8.70 23.89
CA GLU A 40 12.16 -9.31 22.87
C GLU A 40 11.32 -9.74 21.65
N THR A 41 10.11 -10.27 21.88
CA THR A 41 9.18 -10.69 20.82
C THR A 41 8.63 -9.49 20.02
N ASP A 42 8.25 -8.40 20.69
CA ASP A 42 7.85 -7.14 20.03
C ASP A 42 9.05 -6.32 19.51
N GLY A 43 10.27 -6.65 19.94
CA GLY A 43 11.48 -5.87 19.68
C GLY A 43 12.33 -6.35 18.51
N ARG A 44 12.16 -7.59 18.03
CA ARG A 44 13.02 -8.15 16.99
C ARG A 44 12.80 -7.48 15.63
N PRO A 45 13.84 -6.87 15.04
CA PRO A 45 13.73 -6.18 13.74
C PRO A 45 13.25 -7.12 12.63
N GLU A 46 13.57 -8.41 12.71
CA GLU A 46 13.12 -9.45 11.77
C GLU A 46 11.59 -9.64 11.79
N VAL A 47 10.98 -9.68 12.98
CA VAL A 47 9.52 -9.86 13.14
C VAL A 47 8.79 -8.63 12.61
N LYS A 48 9.27 -7.42 12.93
CA LYS A 48 8.72 -6.17 12.38
C LYS A 48 8.87 -6.07 10.87
N ALA A 49 10.04 -6.44 10.32
CA ALA A 49 10.28 -6.48 8.88
C ALA A 49 9.33 -7.48 8.20
N ARG A 50 9.12 -8.65 8.81
CA ARG A 50 8.19 -9.66 8.30
C ARG A 50 6.75 -9.19 8.32
N ILE A 51 6.29 -8.56 9.41
CA ILE A 51 4.95 -7.98 9.50
C ILE A 51 4.75 -6.91 8.42
N ARG A 52 5.71 -6.00 8.27
CA ARG A 52 5.67 -4.96 7.24
C ARG A 52 5.64 -5.54 5.82
N GLN A 53 6.43 -6.58 5.57
CA GLN A 53 6.41 -7.29 4.29
C GLN A 53 5.03 -7.90 4.02
N MET A 54 4.46 -8.61 4.99
CA MET A 54 3.11 -9.20 4.85
C MET A 54 2.03 -8.13 4.62
N GLN A 55 2.12 -6.99 5.30
CA GLN A 55 1.21 -5.86 5.08
C GLN A 55 1.33 -5.28 3.67
N GLN A 56 2.55 -5.12 3.16
CA GLN A 56 2.80 -4.65 1.79
C GLN A 56 2.29 -5.66 0.74
N GLU A 57 2.53 -6.95 0.96
CA GLU A 57 2.03 -8.02 0.09
C GLU A 57 0.49 -8.06 0.07
N ALA A 58 -0.16 -7.91 1.23
CA ALA A 58 -1.61 -7.86 1.34
C ALA A 58 -2.21 -6.63 0.64
N ALA A 59 -1.59 -5.45 0.81
CA ALA A 59 -2.01 -4.23 0.13
C ALA A 59 -1.86 -4.34 -1.40
N GLY A 60 -0.75 -4.91 -1.87
CA GLY A 60 -0.53 -5.15 -3.30
C GLY A 60 -1.50 -6.15 -3.91
N LYS A 61 -1.93 -7.18 -3.16
CA LYS A 61 -2.97 -8.12 -3.60
C LYS A 61 -4.31 -7.42 -3.78
N ARG A 62 -4.77 -6.66 -2.78
CA ARG A 62 -6.04 -5.91 -2.84
C ARG A 62 -6.08 -4.94 -4.02
N MET A 63 -5.00 -4.18 -4.24
CA MET A 63 -4.91 -3.28 -5.40
C MET A 63 -5.12 -4.02 -6.74
N LEU A 64 -4.61 -5.24 -6.86
CA LEU A 64 -4.74 -6.02 -8.10
C LEU A 64 -6.11 -6.71 -8.22
N GLU A 65 -6.79 -6.98 -7.10
CA GLU A 65 -8.17 -7.46 -7.05
C GLU A 65 -9.17 -6.40 -7.54
N ASP A 66 -8.81 -5.11 -7.46
CA ASP A 66 -9.65 -4.01 -7.96
C ASP A 66 -9.50 -3.77 -9.47
N VAL A 67 -8.46 -4.31 -10.12
CA VAL A 67 -8.21 -4.11 -11.57
C VAL A 67 -9.38 -4.55 -12.46
N PRO A 68 -10.06 -5.69 -12.22
CA PRO A 68 -11.23 -6.11 -13.00
C PRO A 68 -12.42 -5.12 -12.95
N LEU A 69 -12.47 -4.25 -11.95
CA LEU A 69 -13.53 -3.24 -11.79
C LEU A 69 -13.24 -1.96 -12.59
N ALA A 70 -12.10 -1.89 -13.26
CA ALA A 70 -11.71 -0.72 -14.03
C ALA A 70 -12.43 -0.67 -15.38
N ASP A 71 -12.77 0.54 -15.82
CA ASP A 71 -13.34 0.77 -17.14
C ASP A 71 -12.28 0.77 -18.23
N VAL A 72 -11.06 1.19 -17.87
CA VAL A 72 -9.89 1.28 -18.75
C VAL A 72 -8.59 1.15 -17.97
N VAL A 73 -7.58 0.55 -18.60
CA VAL A 73 -6.18 0.65 -18.16
C VAL A 73 -5.37 1.47 -19.15
N ILE A 74 -4.81 2.59 -18.67
CA ILE A 74 -3.90 3.45 -19.44
C ILE A 74 -2.47 2.92 -19.29
N THR A 75 -1.78 2.72 -20.41
CA THR A 75 -0.44 2.12 -20.41
C THR A 75 0.61 3.00 -21.07
N ASN A 76 1.81 3.02 -20.48
CA ASN A 76 3.06 3.33 -21.17
C ASN A 76 3.73 1.97 -21.44
N PRO A 77 3.97 1.58 -22.70
CA PRO A 77 4.48 0.25 -23.05
C PRO A 77 5.63 -0.15 -22.14
N THR A 78 5.51 -1.37 -21.61
CA THR A 78 6.39 -2.01 -20.62
C THR A 78 6.54 -1.34 -19.25
N HIS A 79 6.43 -0.01 -19.13
CA HIS A 79 6.87 0.72 -17.94
C HIS A 79 5.78 1.10 -16.95
N PHE A 80 4.61 1.55 -17.41
CA PHE A 80 3.54 2.03 -16.52
C PHE A 80 2.19 1.46 -16.91
N ALA A 81 1.36 1.15 -15.91
CA ALA A 81 -0.04 0.85 -16.09
C ALA A 81 -0.85 1.51 -14.96
N VAL A 82 -1.95 2.16 -15.34
CA VAL A 82 -2.89 2.80 -14.40
C VAL A 82 -4.31 2.39 -14.76
N ALA A 83 -5.00 1.74 -13.84
CA ALA A 83 -6.39 1.32 -13.97
C ALA A 83 -7.31 2.40 -13.42
N LEU A 84 -8.26 2.85 -14.24
CA LEU A 84 -9.21 3.91 -13.92
C LEU A 84 -10.63 3.36 -13.91
N ARG A 85 -11.44 3.85 -12.96
CA ARG A 85 -12.88 3.61 -12.92
C ARG A 85 -13.64 4.92 -12.93
N TYR A 86 -14.70 4.97 -13.70
CA TYR A 86 -15.64 6.07 -13.77
C TYR A 86 -17.07 5.53 -13.62
N ALA A 87 -17.73 5.86 -12.50
CA ALA A 87 -19.13 5.54 -12.30
C ALA A 87 -19.99 6.74 -12.72
N ASP A 88 -20.78 6.58 -13.77
CA ASP A 88 -21.73 7.59 -14.25
C ASP A 88 -22.67 8.01 -13.12
N GLY A 89 -22.78 9.32 -12.87
CA GLY A 89 -23.74 9.91 -11.92
C GLY A 89 -23.29 9.94 -10.45
N GLU A 90 -22.28 9.16 -10.05
CA GLU A 90 -21.78 9.14 -8.66
C GLU A 90 -20.47 9.90 -8.47
N MET A 91 -19.65 10.04 -9.52
CA MET A 91 -18.28 10.54 -9.40
C MET A 91 -18.07 11.84 -10.19
N THR A 92 -17.42 12.81 -9.55
CA THR A 92 -17.05 14.08 -10.21
C THR A 92 -15.87 13.87 -11.17
N ALA A 93 -15.00 12.89 -10.86
CA ALA A 93 -13.88 12.50 -11.69
C ALA A 93 -13.56 11.00 -11.58
N PRO A 94 -12.90 10.42 -12.60
CA PRO A 94 -12.42 9.04 -12.53
C PRO A 94 -11.46 8.80 -11.36
N ILE A 95 -11.57 7.63 -10.73
CA ILE A 95 -10.75 7.19 -9.61
C ILE A 95 -9.68 6.20 -10.08
N VAL A 96 -8.47 6.31 -9.53
CA VAL A 96 -7.41 5.32 -9.76
C VAL A 96 -7.63 4.09 -8.87
N LEU A 97 -7.91 2.93 -9.46
CA LEU A 97 -8.05 1.68 -8.72
C LEU A 97 -6.71 0.97 -8.50
N ALA A 98 -5.84 1.04 -9.49
CA ALA A 98 -4.51 0.44 -9.42
C ALA A 98 -3.52 1.25 -10.23
N LYS A 99 -2.28 1.34 -9.76
CA LYS A 99 -1.16 1.88 -10.55
C LYS A 99 0.10 1.09 -10.27
N GLY A 100 0.96 0.95 -11.26
CA GLY A 100 2.19 0.20 -11.10
C GLY A 100 3.25 0.54 -12.13
N VAL A 101 4.49 0.17 -11.79
CA VAL A 101 5.65 0.22 -12.68
C VAL A 101 6.17 -1.19 -12.97
N ASP A 102 6.81 -1.35 -14.13
CA ASP A 102 7.54 -2.55 -14.55
C ASP A 102 6.77 -3.86 -14.29
N GLN A 103 7.18 -4.66 -13.29
CA GLN A 103 6.52 -5.93 -12.97
C GLN A 103 5.08 -5.78 -12.52
N VAL A 104 4.79 -4.76 -11.70
CA VAL A 104 3.42 -4.48 -11.25
C VAL A 104 2.57 -4.03 -12.44
N ALA A 105 3.14 -3.19 -13.32
CA ALA A 105 2.47 -2.79 -14.55
C ALA A 105 2.16 -3.98 -15.47
N ALA A 106 3.09 -4.93 -15.60
CA ALA A 106 2.88 -6.16 -16.36
C ALA A 106 1.74 -7.01 -15.76
N ARG A 107 1.67 -7.11 -14.42
CA ARG A 107 0.61 -7.83 -13.73
C ARG A 107 -0.76 -7.19 -13.94
N ILE A 108 -0.85 -5.86 -13.81
CA ILE A 108 -2.08 -5.08 -14.10
C ILE A 108 -2.55 -5.36 -15.53
N ARG A 109 -1.65 -5.30 -16.53
CA ARG A 109 -2.00 -5.59 -17.92
C ARG A 109 -2.51 -7.02 -18.13
N SER A 110 -1.90 -8.01 -17.47
CA SER A 110 -2.37 -9.40 -17.57
C SER A 110 -3.77 -9.57 -16.99
N ILE A 111 -4.03 -9.02 -15.80
CA ILE A 111 -5.34 -9.12 -15.15
C ILE A 111 -6.40 -8.38 -15.98
N ALA A 112 -6.07 -7.21 -16.51
CA ALA A 112 -6.96 -6.46 -17.37
C ALA A 112 -7.31 -7.25 -18.65
N ALA A 113 -6.32 -7.87 -19.31
CA ALA A 113 -6.56 -8.72 -20.46
C ALA A 113 -7.43 -9.93 -20.14
N ASP A 114 -7.17 -10.61 -19.01
CA ASP A 114 -7.93 -11.78 -18.55
C ASP A 114 -9.39 -11.43 -18.21
N ASN A 115 -9.68 -10.19 -17.81
CA ASN A 115 -11.01 -9.71 -17.43
C ASN A 115 -11.66 -8.83 -18.51
N THR A 116 -11.12 -8.79 -19.73
CA THR A 116 -11.67 -8.00 -20.85
C THR A 116 -11.74 -6.49 -20.59
N VAL A 117 -10.89 -5.99 -19.68
CA VAL A 117 -10.74 -4.55 -19.45
C VAL A 117 -9.89 -3.95 -20.56
N PRO A 118 -10.37 -2.92 -21.29
CA PRO A 118 -9.66 -2.37 -22.43
C PRO A 118 -8.35 -1.69 -22.01
N LEU A 119 -7.29 -1.98 -22.76
CA LEU A 119 -5.99 -1.32 -22.64
C LEU A 119 -5.92 -0.15 -23.62
N PHE A 120 -5.57 1.05 -23.12
CA PHE A 120 -5.35 2.22 -23.96
C PHE A 120 -3.92 2.72 -23.82
N GLU A 121 -3.17 2.68 -24.91
CA GLU A 121 -1.80 3.14 -24.93
C GLU A 121 -1.73 4.67 -25.03
N ALA A 122 -1.22 5.29 -23.96
CA ALA A 122 -0.96 6.72 -23.88
C ALA A 122 0.23 6.97 -22.93
N PRO A 123 1.47 6.93 -23.44
CA PRO A 123 2.68 6.94 -22.60
C PRO A 123 2.83 8.17 -21.69
N TYR A 124 2.43 9.36 -22.18
CA TYR A 124 2.47 10.60 -21.40
C TYR A 124 1.37 10.63 -20.33
N LEU A 125 0.16 10.23 -20.67
CA LEU A 125 -0.96 10.17 -19.73
C LEU A 125 -0.71 9.14 -18.62
N ALA A 126 -0.23 7.95 -18.96
CA ALA A 126 0.10 6.92 -17.97
C ALA A 126 1.14 7.40 -16.96
N ARG A 127 2.19 8.10 -17.42
CA ARG A 127 3.21 8.70 -16.54
C ARG A 127 2.61 9.79 -15.66
N ALA A 128 1.81 10.69 -16.24
CA ALA A 128 1.19 11.77 -15.49
C ALA A 128 0.26 11.25 -14.39
N LEU A 129 -0.61 10.29 -14.72
CA LEU A 129 -1.49 9.66 -13.74
C LEU A 129 -0.71 8.95 -12.62
N TYR A 130 0.38 8.26 -12.98
CA TYR A 130 1.20 7.55 -12.00
C TYR A 130 1.80 8.48 -10.93
N TRP A 131 2.30 9.65 -11.37
CA TRP A 131 2.96 10.62 -10.49
C TRP A 131 2.01 11.57 -9.76
N THR A 132 0.88 11.92 -10.36
CA THR A 132 0.01 12.97 -9.84
C THR A 132 -1.19 12.45 -9.04
N THR A 133 -1.50 11.16 -9.11
CA THR A 133 -2.71 10.59 -8.48
C THR A 133 -2.39 9.34 -7.67
N GLU A 134 -2.89 9.25 -6.44
CA GLU A 134 -2.77 8.06 -5.59
C GLU A 134 -3.89 7.04 -5.84
N ILE A 135 -3.66 5.80 -5.42
CA ILE A 135 -4.68 4.75 -5.48
C ILE A 135 -5.84 5.13 -4.56
N GLY A 136 -7.06 5.00 -5.06
CA GLY A 136 -8.30 5.39 -4.39
C GLY A 136 -8.63 6.88 -4.49
N ALA A 137 -7.77 7.70 -5.10
CA ALA A 137 -8.01 9.13 -5.30
C ALA A 137 -8.61 9.43 -6.68
N GLU A 138 -9.38 10.52 -6.74
CA GLU A 138 -9.80 11.13 -8.01
C GLU A 138 -8.58 11.70 -8.74
N ILE A 139 -8.59 11.60 -10.08
CA ILE A 139 -7.57 12.24 -10.92
C ILE A 139 -7.59 13.77 -10.71
N PRO A 140 -6.50 14.49 -11.03
CA PRO A 140 -6.46 15.94 -10.92
C PRO A 140 -7.12 16.61 -12.15
N ALA A 141 -7.68 17.81 -11.95
CA ALA A 141 -8.42 18.57 -12.98
C ALA A 141 -7.64 18.75 -14.29
N GLN A 142 -6.31 18.86 -14.24
CA GLN A 142 -5.46 19.03 -15.41
C GLN A 142 -5.48 17.81 -16.35
N LEU A 143 -5.84 16.63 -15.85
CA LEU A 143 -5.91 15.38 -16.62
C LEU A 143 -7.33 15.02 -17.06
N TYR A 144 -8.35 15.79 -16.64
CA TYR A 144 -9.76 15.45 -16.92
C TYR A 144 -10.04 15.35 -18.41
N LEU A 145 -9.60 16.35 -19.18
CA LEU A 145 -9.85 16.37 -20.63
C LEU A 145 -9.23 15.15 -21.32
N ALA A 146 -7.97 14.84 -20.99
CA ALA A 146 -7.25 13.72 -21.56
C ALA A 146 -7.92 12.38 -21.23
N VAL A 147 -8.34 12.19 -19.97
CA VAL A 147 -9.02 10.96 -19.54
C VAL A 147 -10.44 10.86 -20.14
N ALA A 148 -11.18 11.97 -20.20
CA ALA A 148 -12.51 12.01 -20.80
C ALA A 148 -12.49 11.62 -22.28
N GLN A 149 -11.49 12.08 -23.04
CA GLN A 149 -11.29 11.66 -24.44
C GLN A 149 -11.08 10.14 -24.57
N VAL A 150 -10.30 9.54 -23.66
CA VAL A 150 -10.09 8.09 -23.64
C VAL A 150 -11.37 7.33 -23.31
N LEU A 151 -12.09 7.74 -22.27
CA LEU A 151 -13.35 7.10 -21.88
C LEU A 151 -14.40 7.21 -22.99
N THR A 152 -14.51 8.38 -23.62
CA THR A 152 -15.41 8.61 -24.75
C THR A 152 -15.09 7.66 -25.91
N TYR A 153 -13.81 7.50 -26.24
CA TYR A 153 -13.36 6.56 -27.28
C TYR A 153 -13.73 5.12 -26.95
N ILE A 154 -13.51 4.69 -25.70
CA ILE A 154 -13.78 3.31 -25.26
C ILE A 154 -15.28 3.01 -25.24
N PHE A 155 -16.10 3.94 -24.73
CA PHE A 155 -17.55 3.78 -24.75
C PHE A 155 -18.10 3.81 -26.18
N GLY A 156 -17.55 4.66 -27.05
CA GLY A 156 -17.87 4.65 -28.47
C GLY A 156 -17.52 3.30 -29.12
N LEU A 157 -16.40 2.69 -28.74
CA LEU A 157 -15.96 1.39 -29.26
C LEU A 157 -16.92 0.27 -28.83
N ARG A 158 -17.33 0.26 -27.56
CA ARG A 158 -18.33 -0.69 -27.04
C ARG A 158 -19.68 -0.50 -27.75
N ALA A 159 -20.13 0.73 -27.92
CA ALA A 159 -21.38 1.05 -28.63
C ALA A 159 -21.34 0.63 -30.11
N ALA A 160 -20.19 0.80 -30.78
CA ALA A 160 -20.00 0.33 -32.16
C ALA A 160 -20.09 -1.20 -32.27
N GLN A 161 -19.50 -1.92 -31.31
CA GLN A 161 -19.55 -3.39 -31.28
C GLN A 161 -20.95 -3.94 -31.00
N GLU A 162 -21.69 -3.32 -30.08
CA GLU A 162 -23.00 -3.82 -29.63
C GLU A 162 -24.15 -3.40 -30.56
N HIS A 163 -24.13 -2.15 -31.03
CA HIS A 163 -25.28 -1.51 -31.69
C HIS A 163 -24.99 -1.10 -33.15
N GLY A 164 -23.82 -1.46 -33.70
CA GLY A 164 -23.44 -1.12 -35.07
C GLY A 164 -23.21 0.38 -35.30
N ALA A 165 -22.93 1.13 -34.24
CA ALA A 165 -22.56 2.54 -34.33
C ALA A 165 -21.25 2.71 -35.14
N PRO A 166 -21.00 3.88 -35.75
CA PRO A 166 -19.76 4.13 -36.46
C PRO A 166 -18.54 4.00 -35.55
N TRP A 167 -17.47 3.40 -36.08
CA TRP A 167 -16.22 3.23 -35.34
C TRP A 167 -15.64 4.59 -34.95
N PRO A 168 -15.35 4.82 -33.65
CA PRO A 168 -14.79 6.09 -33.20
C PRO A 168 -13.35 6.25 -33.69
N GLU A 169 -12.96 7.48 -33.98
CA GLU A 169 -11.58 7.82 -34.31
C GLU A 169 -10.73 7.87 -33.03
N ARG A 170 -9.50 7.33 -33.08
CA ARG A 170 -8.63 7.30 -31.89
C ARG A 170 -8.19 8.73 -31.55
N PRO A 171 -8.41 9.21 -30.31
CA PRO A 171 -8.04 10.57 -29.94
C PRO A 171 -6.52 10.71 -29.84
N ALA A 172 -6.01 11.86 -30.31
CA ALA A 172 -4.65 12.31 -30.02
C ALA A 172 -4.62 12.91 -28.60
N VAL A 173 -4.42 12.06 -27.60
CA VAL A 173 -4.40 12.48 -26.19
C VAL A 173 -3.16 13.33 -25.92
N ASN A 174 -3.36 14.64 -25.76
CA ASN A 174 -2.31 15.58 -25.43
C ASN A 174 -2.29 15.83 -23.92
N VAL A 175 -1.13 15.63 -23.28
CA VAL A 175 -0.91 15.86 -21.86
C VAL A 175 0.29 16.78 -21.72
N ASP A 176 0.18 17.82 -20.88
CA ASP A 176 1.30 18.71 -20.58
C ASP A 176 2.51 17.88 -20.12
N GLU A 177 3.63 18.05 -20.81
CA GLU A 177 4.86 17.30 -20.59
C GLU A 177 5.37 17.44 -19.15
N LYS A 178 5.09 18.58 -18.49
CA LYS A 178 5.46 18.83 -17.09
C LYS A 178 4.81 17.85 -16.12
N LEU A 179 3.58 17.41 -16.41
CA LEU A 179 2.85 16.46 -15.56
C LEU A 179 3.36 15.03 -15.74
N ALA A 180 3.90 14.70 -16.91
CA ALA A 180 4.44 13.37 -17.22
C ALA A 180 5.88 13.17 -16.68
N GLN A 181 6.52 14.22 -16.18
CA GLN A 181 7.85 14.15 -15.58
C GLN A 181 7.78 13.73 -14.12
N ARG A 182 8.79 13.00 -13.66
CA ARG A 182 8.95 12.70 -12.24
C ARG A 182 9.07 14.04 -11.48
N PRO A 183 8.40 14.22 -10.34
CA PRO A 183 8.56 15.42 -9.53
C PRO A 183 10.05 15.66 -9.29
N SER A 184 10.55 16.84 -9.67
CA SER A 184 11.91 17.24 -9.33
C SER A 184 11.96 17.34 -7.80
N VAL A 185 12.67 16.40 -7.18
CA VAL A 185 13.08 16.59 -5.78
C VAL A 185 13.87 17.89 -5.77
N GLY A 186 13.38 18.89 -5.04
CA GLY A 186 14.02 20.19 -4.94
C GLY A 186 15.50 19.97 -4.70
N ARG A 187 16.33 20.40 -5.66
CA ARG A 187 17.76 20.56 -5.41
C ARG A 187 17.82 21.60 -4.30
N ILE A 188 18.15 21.16 -3.08
CA ILE A 188 18.59 22.09 -2.04
C ILE A 188 19.88 22.67 -2.61
N ASP A 189 19.81 23.88 -3.15
CA ASP A 189 21.00 24.59 -3.61
C ASP A 189 21.89 24.82 -2.38
N PRO A 190 23.16 24.35 -2.38
CA PRO A 190 24.05 24.50 -1.23
C PRO A 190 24.47 25.94 -0.92
N ASP A 191 23.91 26.95 -1.61
CA ASP A 191 24.42 28.33 -1.64
C ASP A 191 23.53 29.36 -0.92
N ASP A 192 22.47 28.95 -0.23
CA ASP A 192 21.67 29.84 0.66
C ASP A 192 22.38 30.16 2.00
N GLY A 193 23.71 30.20 1.98
CA GLY A 193 24.56 30.35 3.15
C GLY A 193 25.36 31.66 3.19
N ARG A 194 25.10 32.62 2.30
CA ARG A 194 25.76 33.93 2.33
C ARG A 194 24.82 35.04 1.87
N SER A 195 24.28 35.77 2.85
CA SER A 195 24.07 37.23 2.81
C SER A 195 23.85 37.71 4.24
#